data_AF-A0AAV6GB62-F1
#
_entry.id   AF-A0AAV6GB62-F1
#
_cell.length_a   1.000
_cell.length_b   1.000
_cell.length_c   1.000
_cell.angle_alpha   90.00
_cell.angle_beta   90.00
_cell.angle_gamma   90.00
#
_symmetry.space_group_name_H-M   'P 1'
#
loop_
_entity.id
_entity.type
_entity.pdbx_description
1 polymer ?
#
loop_
_entity_poly.entity_id
_entity_poly.type
_entity_poly.pdbx_seq_one_letter_code
_entity_poly.pdbx_strand_id
1 'polypeptide(L)'
;MKRQNQRMLKRVAHLVIQHELLHALGFNHEQTRSDRDRYVRIYYQNILRGQEHNFRKINTNNLGTPYDYGSVMHYGRYAFSANRQPTIVPIPNANVQIGRATQMSRMDILRVQRLYGCNKFSEEDNVVSNLIERAADKKEDDIPEEEKYTVSGLIERASKNAGQALDDPEITEGDIAVYTGFQNADPCTSRGCKWPRARDGLVYVPYYISNQYSSRERATIERGLQSFAQSTCIRFRRRTRERDYVHIQSRSGCWSFVGRRGGEQILSLDRRGCVYHMVIQHELLHALGFNHEQCRSDRDQHVYIYYQNIVRGLAYAFNKINTNNLGTPYDYGSVMHYGRYAFSANRQPTIVPIPNANVQIGRATQMSRMDILRVQRLYGCSM
;
A
#
# COMPACT_ATOMS: atom_id res chain seq x y z
N MET A 1 -30.06 15.02 3.64
CA MET A 1 -30.55 13.85 2.87
C MET A 1 -29.90 13.66 1.49
N LYS A 2 -29.87 14.65 0.58
CA LYS A 2 -29.32 14.47 -0.79
C LYS A 2 -27.85 13.97 -0.86
N ARG A 3 -26.95 14.44 0.00
CA ARG A 3 -25.52 14.03 0.03
C ARG A 3 -25.27 12.60 0.55
N GLN A 4 -26.11 12.09 1.45
CA GLN A 4 -26.00 10.70 1.95
C GLN A 4 -26.48 9.71 0.90
N ASN A 5 -27.59 10.02 0.20
CA ASN A 5 -28.07 9.19 -0.91
C ASN A 5 -27.06 9.13 -2.05
N GLN A 6 -26.38 10.23 -2.37
CA GLN A 6 -25.35 10.27 -3.42
C GLN A 6 -24.09 9.46 -3.05
N ARG A 7 -23.73 9.40 -1.76
CA ARG A 7 -22.62 8.56 -1.25
C ARG A 7 -22.98 7.07 -1.24
N MET A 8 -24.21 6.73 -0.87
CA MET A 8 -24.73 5.35 -0.94
C MET A 8 -24.78 4.86 -2.39
N LEU A 9 -25.28 5.68 -3.32
CA LEU A 9 -25.31 5.39 -4.75
C LEU A 9 -23.91 5.15 -5.34
N LYS A 10 -22.90 5.95 -4.97
CA LYS A 10 -21.52 5.74 -5.40
C LYS A 10 -20.90 4.42 -4.88
N ARG A 11 -21.20 4.04 -3.63
CA ARG A 11 -20.71 2.79 -3.02
C ARG A 11 -21.34 1.56 -3.67
N VAL A 12 -22.65 1.61 -3.93
CA VAL A 12 -23.36 0.54 -4.65
C VAL A 12 -22.83 0.41 -6.07
N ALA A 13 -22.61 1.54 -6.78
CA ALA A 13 -22.07 1.52 -8.14
C ALA A 13 -20.67 0.88 -8.21
N HIS A 14 -19.77 1.21 -7.27
CA HIS A 14 -18.41 0.66 -7.25
C HIS A 14 -18.37 -0.86 -7.01
N LEU A 15 -19.15 -1.36 -6.05
CA LEU A 15 -19.26 -2.79 -5.76
C LEU A 15 -19.81 -3.57 -6.95
N VAL A 16 -20.89 -3.06 -7.57
CA VAL A 16 -21.51 -3.67 -8.74
C VAL A 16 -20.51 -3.73 -9.90
N ILE A 17 -19.75 -2.65 -10.14
CA ILE A 17 -18.72 -2.66 -11.19
C ILE A 17 -17.69 -3.76 -10.95
N GLN A 18 -17.19 -3.93 -9.72
CA GLN A 18 -16.22 -4.97 -9.41
C GLN A 18 -16.81 -6.39 -9.57
N HIS A 19 -18.06 -6.59 -9.16
CA HIS A 19 -18.79 -7.84 -9.33
C HIS A 19 -18.94 -8.22 -10.81
N GLU A 20 -19.44 -7.29 -11.63
CA GLU A 20 -19.65 -7.52 -13.06
C GLU A 20 -18.32 -7.71 -13.82
N LEU A 21 -17.25 -7.02 -13.40
CA LEU A 21 -15.92 -7.24 -13.95
C LEU A 21 -15.39 -8.64 -13.66
N LEU A 22 -15.62 -9.18 -12.45
CA LEU A 22 -15.20 -10.55 -12.15
C LEU A 22 -15.97 -11.58 -12.98
N HIS A 23 -17.26 -11.37 -13.26
CA HIS A 23 -17.98 -12.19 -14.22
C HIS A 23 -17.38 -12.10 -15.63
N ALA A 24 -17.06 -10.89 -16.10
CA ALA A 24 -16.38 -10.70 -17.38
C ALA A 24 -14.98 -11.38 -17.43
N LEU A 25 -14.34 -11.50 -16.26
CA LEU A 25 -13.07 -12.20 -16.06
C LEU A 25 -13.24 -13.71 -15.78
N GLY A 26 -14.43 -14.28 -15.99
CA GLY A 26 -14.67 -15.72 -15.91
C GLY A 26 -14.89 -16.28 -14.50
N PHE A 27 -15.15 -15.42 -13.50
CA PHE A 27 -15.48 -15.86 -12.15
C PHE A 27 -16.99 -16.05 -11.96
N ASN A 28 -17.34 -17.13 -11.25
CA ASN A 28 -18.70 -17.45 -10.85
C ASN A 28 -18.92 -17.12 -9.38
N HIS A 29 -20.18 -17.11 -8.94
CA HIS A 29 -20.50 -16.80 -7.56
C HIS A 29 -19.92 -17.81 -6.56
N GLU A 30 -19.43 -17.30 -5.42
CA GLU A 30 -18.70 -18.11 -4.45
C GLU A 30 -19.58 -19.23 -3.85
N GLN A 31 -20.88 -18.97 -3.63
CA GLN A 31 -21.82 -19.99 -3.12
C GLN A 31 -22.12 -21.14 -4.09
N THR A 32 -21.70 -21.02 -5.35
CA THR A 32 -21.91 -22.03 -6.39
C THR A 32 -20.71 -22.97 -6.55
N ARG A 33 -19.63 -22.78 -5.78
CA ARG A 33 -18.45 -23.64 -5.87
C ARG A 33 -18.77 -25.12 -5.65
N SER A 34 -18.01 -25.98 -6.32
CA SER A 34 -18.13 -27.45 -6.20
C SER A 34 -17.90 -27.96 -4.77
N ASP A 35 -17.07 -27.27 -4.00
CA ASP A 35 -16.67 -27.60 -2.62
C ASP A 35 -17.45 -26.83 -1.53
N ARG A 36 -18.42 -25.99 -1.91
CA ARG A 36 -19.11 -25.06 -0.99
C ARG A 36 -19.76 -25.76 0.20
N ASP A 37 -20.22 -27.00 0.06
CA ASP A 37 -20.93 -27.76 1.12
C ASP A 37 -20.07 -28.01 2.37
N ARG A 38 -18.75 -27.78 2.28
CA ARG A 38 -17.83 -27.80 3.43
C ARG A 38 -17.88 -26.53 4.28
N TYR A 39 -18.45 -25.45 3.74
CA TYR A 39 -18.33 -24.08 4.26
C TYR A 39 -19.69 -23.41 4.47
N VAL A 40 -20.66 -23.69 3.61
CA VAL A 40 -22.02 -23.16 3.74
C VAL A 40 -23.04 -24.26 3.52
N ARG A 41 -24.15 -24.17 4.25
CA ARG A 41 -25.36 -24.94 4.00
C ARG A 41 -26.37 -24.07 3.25
N ILE A 42 -26.90 -24.61 2.16
CA ILE A 42 -28.00 -23.99 1.43
C ILE A 42 -29.32 -24.58 1.92
N TYR A 43 -30.23 -23.71 2.33
CA TYR A 43 -31.58 -24.07 2.75
C TYR A 43 -32.54 -23.90 1.57
N TYR A 44 -32.60 -24.91 0.71
CA TYR A 44 -33.42 -24.86 -0.52
C TYR A 44 -34.90 -24.59 -0.25
N GLN A 45 -35.43 -25.04 0.88
CA GLN A 45 -36.81 -24.77 1.30
C GLN A 45 -37.10 -23.28 1.56
N ASN A 46 -36.06 -22.46 1.77
CA ASN A 46 -36.19 -21.02 1.98
C ASN A 46 -36.03 -20.22 0.68
N ILE A 47 -35.66 -20.84 -0.43
CA ILE A 47 -35.41 -20.16 -1.71
C ILE A 47 -36.73 -19.90 -2.44
N LEU A 48 -36.86 -18.73 -3.07
CA LEU A 48 -37.96 -18.40 -3.98
C LEU A 48 -38.11 -19.49 -5.06
N ARG A 49 -39.33 -20.02 -5.20
CA ARG A 49 -39.64 -21.07 -6.17
C ARG A 49 -39.15 -20.67 -7.58
N GLY A 50 -38.35 -21.52 -8.20
CA GLY A 50 -37.75 -21.29 -9.52
C GLY A 50 -36.37 -20.63 -9.49
N GLN A 51 -35.91 -20.11 -8.35
CA GLN A 51 -34.61 -19.46 -8.17
C GLN A 51 -33.53 -20.39 -7.62
N GLU A 52 -33.83 -21.69 -7.45
CA GLU A 52 -32.90 -22.69 -6.91
C GLU A 52 -31.66 -22.85 -7.79
N HIS A 53 -31.78 -22.55 -9.09
CA HIS A 53 -30.68 -22.61 -10.05
C HIS A 53 -29.49 -21.70 -9.67
N ASN A 54 -29.74 -20.57 -9.00
CA ASN A 54 -28.69 -19.64 -8.53
C ASN A 54 -27.77 -20.21 -7.43
N PHE A 55 -28.16 -21.35 -6.83
CA PHE A 55 -27.45 -21.99 -5.71
C PHE A 55 -26.93 -23.39 -6.06
N ARG A 56 -27.17 -23.83 -7.31
CA ARG A 56 -26.66 -25.10 -7.81
C ARG A 56 -25.14 -25.03 -7.88
N LYS A 57 -24.49 -26.10 -7.45
CA LYS A 57 -23.04 -26.21 -7.57
C LYS A 57 -22.67 -26.34 -9.05
N ILE A 58 -21.63 -25.65 -9.45
CA ILE A 58 -21.00 -25.80 -10.76
C ILE A 58 -19.61 -26.41 -10.58
N ASN A 59 -19.06 -27.01 -11.64
CA ASN A 59 -17.69 -27.50 -11.60
C ASN A 59 -16.72 -26.31 -11.60
N THR A 60 -15.97 -26.13 -10.52
CA THR A 60 -15.04 -25.02 -10.33
C THR A 60 -13.62 -25.52 -10.11
N ASN A 61 -12.64 -24.89 -10.77
CA ASN A 61 -11.22 -25.15 -10.54
C ASN A 61 -10.74 -24.53 -9.21
N ASN A 62 -11.47 -23.57 -8.62
CA ASN A 62 -11.17 -22.86 -7.36
C ASN A 62 -9.77 -22.20 -7.27
N LEU A 63 -8.90 -22.44 -8.26
CA LEU A 63 -7.55 -21.93 -8.41
C LEU A 63 -6.73 -22.07 -7.13
N GLY A 64 -6.93 -23.15 -6.38
CA GLY A 64 -6.23 -23.40 -5.10
C GLY A 64 -6.51 -22.38 -3.99
N THR A 65 -7.61 -21.61 -4.04
CA THR A 65 -7.96 -20.66 -2.96
C THR A 65 -8.99 -21.24 -1.99
N PRO A 66 -8.92 -20.88 -0.69
CA PRO A 66 -9.96 -21.21 0.28
C PRO A 66 -11.30 -20.58 -0.10
N TYR A 67 -12.38 -21.05 0.56
CA TYR A 67 -13.72 -20.48 0.39
C TYR A 67 -13.80 -19.09 1.01
N ASP A 68 -14.30 -18.12 0.25
CA ASP A 68 -14.27 -16.71 0.64
C ASP A 68 -15.65 -16.13 0.99
N TYR A 69 -15.98 -16.11 2.28
CA TYR A 69 -17.21 -15.52 2.81
C TYR A 69 -17.34 -14.00 2.54
N GLY A 70 -16.21 -13.32 2.31
CA GLY A 70 -16.13 -11.89 2.06
C GLY A 70 -16.03 -11.51 0.59
N SER A 71 -16.08 -12.49 -0.33
CA SER A 71 -15.97 -12.26 -1.76
C SER A 71 -17.08 -11.33 -2.25
N VAL A 72 -16.75 -10.42 -3.18
CA VAL A 72 -17.78 -9.65 -3.91
C VAL A 72 -18.69 -10.55 -4.74
N MET A 73 -18.27 -11.78 -5.00
CA MET A 73 -19.02 -12.81 -5.72
C MET A 73 -19.86 -13.70 -4.78
N HIS A 74 -19.86 -13.46 -3.47
CA HIS A 74 -20.64 -14.25 -2.52
C HIS A 74 -22.00 -13.60 -2.23
N TYR A 75 -23.09 -14.35 -2.43
CA TYR A 75 -24.43 -13.89 -2.08
C TYR A 75 -24.63 -13.65 -0.57
N GLY A 76 -25.50 -12.70 -0.25
CA GLY A 76 -25.91 -12.46 1.13
C GLY A 76 -26.75 -13.59 1.71
N ARG A 77 -26.79 -13.65 3.05
CA ARG A 77 -27.51 -14.66 3.85
C ARG A 77 -28.97 -14.89 3.45
N TYR A 78 -29.64 -13.83 2.99
CA TYR A 78 -31.07 -13.83 2.66
C TYR A 78 -31.33 -13.68 1.15
N ALA A 79 -30.29 -13.85 0.31
CA ALA A 79 -30.45 -13.75 -1.14
C ALA A 79 -31.52 -14.74 -1.61
N PHE A 80 -32.48 -14.26 -2.41
CA PHE A 80 -33.61 -15.04 -2.92
C PHE A 80 -34.47 -15.73 -1.85
N SER A 81 -34.56 -15.18 -0.63
CA SER A 81 -35.39 -15.75 0.44
C SER A 81 -36.90 -15.54 0.17
N ALA A 82 -37.68 -16.62 0.23
CA ALA A 82 -39.14 -16.59 0.07
C ALA A 82 -39.89 -16.24 1.37
N ASN A 83 -39.25 -16.47 2.51
CA ASN A 83 -39.89 -16.49 3.83
C ASN A 83 -39.12 -15.66 4.87
N ARG A 84 -38.19 -14.80 4.43
CA ARG A 84 -37.27 -14.00 5.26
C ARG A 84 -36.34 -14.84 6.15
N GLN A 85 -36.28 -16.16 5.94
CA GLN A 85 -35.29 -17.03 6.59
C GLN A 85 -34.01 -17.11 5.75
N PRO A 86 -32.85 -17.40 6.36
CA PRO A 86 -31.58 -17.55 5.65
C PRO A 86 -31.65 -18.61 4.54
N THR A 87 -31.18 -18.27 3.34
CA THR A 87 -30.98 -19.24 2.24
C THR A 87 -29.56 -19.82 2.27
N ILE A 88 -28.59 -19.06 2.80
CA ILE A 88 -27.19 -19.48 2.98
C ILE A 88 -26.80 -19.31 4.45
N VAL A 89 -26.31 -20.38 5.08
CA VAL A 89 -25.78 -20.34 6.46
C VAL A 89 -24.37 -20.89 6.48
N PRO A 90 -23.36 -20.13 6.92
CA PRO A 90 -22.02 -20.63 7.12
C PRO A 90 -21.96 -21.74 8.16
N ILE A 91 -21.07 -22.70 7.95
CA ILE A 91 -20.81 -23.83 8.85
C ILE A 91 -19.29 -23.97 9.07
N PRO A 92 -18.85 -24.45 10.25
CA PRO A 92 -19.66 -24.83 11.40
C PRO A 92 -20.23 -23.63 12.17
N ASN A 93 -19.72 -22.42 11.93
CA ASN A 93 -20.11 -21.22 12.67
C ASN A 93 -21.14 -20.39 11.90
N ALA A 94 -22.41 -20.47 12.30
CA ALA A 94 -23.50 -19.71 11.69
C ALA A 94 -23.40 -18.19 11.85
N ASN A 95 -22.51 -17.66 12.71
CA ASN A 95 -22.34 -16.22 12.95
C ASN A 95 -21.40 -15.54 11.96
N VAL A 96 -20.71 -16.30 11.10
CA VAL A 96 -19.85 -15.72 10.05
C VAL A 96 -20.68 -14.81 9.15
N GLN A 97 -20.16 -13.60 8.92
CA GLN A 97 -20.80 -12.61 8.07
C GLN A 97 -20.54 -12.95 6.59
N ILE A 98 -21.59 -12.89 5.76
CA ILE A 98 -21.53 -13.16 4.31
C ILE A 98 -22.29 -12.08 3.54
N GLY A 99 -21.86 -11.80 2.31
CA GLY A 99 -22.49 -10.84 1.40
C GLY A 99 -22.51 -9.40 1.94
N ARG A 100 -21.44 -9.01 2.65
CA ARG A 100 -21.20 -7.64 3.13
C ARG A 100 -20.00 -6.99 2.45
N ALA A 101 -19.55 -7.53 1.32
CA ALA A 101 -18.41 -7.01 0.58
C ALA A 101 -18.65 -5.57 0.15
N THR A 102 -17.65 -4.70 0.33
CA THR A 102 -17.64 -3.31 -0.18
C THR A 102 -16.62 -3.10 -1.28
N GLN A 103 -15.71 -4.07 -1.46
CA GLN A 103 -14.69 -4.15 -2.48
C GLN A 103 -14.20 -5.60 -2.63
N MET A 104 -13.46 -5.91 -3.70
CA MET A 104 -12.80 -7.21 -3.92
C MET A 104 -11.98 -7.62 -2.69
N SER A 105 -12.16 -8.86 -2.28
CA SER A 105 -11.35 -9.45 -1.23
C SER A 105 -9.94 -9.78 -1.75
N ARG A 106 -9.03 -10.13 -0.83
CA ARG A 106 -7.73 -10.70 -1.20
C ARG A 106 -7.87 -11.99 -2.04
N MET A 107 -8.89 -12.80 -1.79
CA MET A 107 -9.12 -14.05 -2.53
C MET A 107 -9.67 -13.77 -3.93
N ASP A 108 -10.53 -12.75 -4.10
CA ASP A 108 -10.99 -12.31 -5.41
C ASP A 108 -9.79 -11.90 -6.30
N ILE A 109 -8.89 -11.08 -5.75
CA ILE A 109 -7.68 -10.62 -6.44
C ILE A 109 -6.74 -11.80 -6.75
N LEU A 110 -6.50 -12.68 -5.78
CA LEU A 110 -5.60 -13.83 -5.95
C LEU A 110 -6.10 -14.79 -7.04
N ARG A 111 -7.43 -15.00 -7.11
CA ARG A 111 -8.03 -15.84 -8.14
C ARG A 111 -7.87 -15.23 -9.53
N VAL A 112 -8.04 -13.92 -9.68
CA VAL A 112 -7.75 -13.22 -10.95
C VAL A 112 -6.29 -13.41 -11.34
N GLN A 113 -5.36 -13.20 -10.40
CA GLN A 113 -3.93 -13.35 -10.65
C GLN A 113 -3.56 -14.75 -11.11
N ARG A 114 -4.11 -15.79 -10.46
CA ARG A 114 -3.87 -17.19 -10.81
C ARG A 114 -4.50 -17.58 -12.16
N LEU A 115 -5.71 -17.12 -12.45
CA LEU A 115 -6.39 -17.47 -13.71
C LEU A 115 -5.70 -16.88 -14.93
N TYR A 116 -5.26 -15.62 -14.81
CA TYR A 116 -4.68 -14.87 -15.93
C TYR A 116 -3.16 -14.92 -15.98
N GLY A 117 -2.51 -15.72 -15.11
CA GLY A 117 -1.06 -15.85 -15.10
C GLY A 117 -0.35 -14.51 -14.90
N CYS A 118 -0.92 -13.65 -14.02
CA CYS A 118 -0.30 -12.39 -13.63
C CYS A 118 0.97 -12.70 -12.82
N ASN A 119 2.06 -13.02 -13.52
CA ASN A 119 3.32 -13.47 -12.94
C ASN A 119 4.04 -12.34 -12.21
N LYS A 120 3.64 -12.09 -10.96
CA LYS A 120 4.47 -11.72 -9.81
C LYS A 120 3.74 -12.28 -8.58
N PHE A 121 4.48 -12.84 -7.62
CA PHE A 121 4.01 -13.53 -6.39
C PHE A 121 3.87 -15.06 -6.54
N SER A 122 4.99 -15.74 -6.36
CA SER A 122 5.09 -17.20 -6.25
C SER A 122 4.53 -17.73 -4.92
N GLU A 123 4.07 -18.96 -4.98
CA GLU A 123 3.31 -19.72 -3.99
C GLU A 123 4.16 -20.17 -2.78
N GLU A 124 3.91 -19.62 -1.59
CA GLU A 124 4.38 -20.22 -0.31
C GLU A 124 3.49 -19.85 0.91
N ASP A 125 2.25 -19.39 0.69
CA ASP A 125 1.47 -18.68 1.72
C ASP A 125 0.20 -19.38 2.25
N ASN A 126 0.22 -20.71 2.38
CA ASN A 126 -0.88 -21.47 3.02
C ASN A 126 -0.52 -21.98 4.44
N VAL A 127 -0.31 -21.07 5.41
CA VAL A 127 -0.47 -21.37 6.87
C VAL A 127 -1.01 -20.16 7.69
N VAL A 128 -1.29 -19.00 7.08
CA VAL A 128 -1.46 -17.73 7.83
C VAL A 128 -2.93 -17.39 8.13
N SER A 129 -3.64 -18.25 8.85
CA SER A 129 -4.94 -17.85 9.42
C SER A 129 -5.06 -18.06 10.93
N ASN A 130 -4.07 -18.69 11.58
CA ASN A 130 -4.07 -18.88 13.05
C ASN A 130 -2.85 -18.28 13.77
N LEU A 131 -2.14 -17.32 13.17
CA LEU A 131 -0.97 -16.67 13.79
C LEU A 131 -1.10 -15.15 13.99
N ILE A 132 -2.18 -14.53 13.51
CA ILE A 132 -2.38 -13.06 13.59
C ILE A 132 -2.66 -12.59 15.03
N GLU A 133 -3.15 -13.45 15.92
CA GLU A 133 -3.39 -13.06 17.33
C GLU A 133 -2.12 -13.01 18.20
N ARG A 134 -0.94 -13.46 17.71
CA ARG A 134 0.30 -13.43 18.51
C ARG A 134 1.26 -12.27 18.18
N ALA A 135 0.97 -11.48 17.14
CA ALA A 135 1.81 -10.35 16.75
C ALA A 135 1.26 -8.98 17.21
N ALA A 136 0.03 -8.96 17.75
CA ALA A 136 -0.68 -7.72 18.08
C ALA A 136 -0.32 -7.11 19.46
N ASP A 137 0.60 -7.72 20.21
CA ASP A 137 0.96 -7.25 21.56
C ASP A 137 2.49 -7.10 21.72
N LYS A 138 3.12 -6.33 20.83
CA LYS A 138 4.50 -5.85 21.04
C LYS A 138 4.45 -4.50 21.74
N LYS A 139 4.80 -4.48 23.04
CA LYS A 139 5.01 -3.26 23.83
C LYS A 139 6.11 -2.40 23.19
N GLU A 140 6.03 -1.09 23.38
CA GLU A 140 6.98 -0.11 22.85
C GLU A 140 8.43 -0.32 23.34
N ASP A 141 8.60 -1.08 24.44
CA ASP A 141 9.87 -1.43 25.09
C ASP A 141 10.63 -2.61 24.43
N ASP A 142 10.05 -3.27 23.42
CA ASP A 142 10.60 -4.49 22.81
C ASP A 142 11.31 -4.29 21.45
N ILE A 143 11.47 -3.05 21.01
CA ILE A 143 12.14 -2.67 19.75
C ILE A 143 13.62 -2.38 20.05
N PRO A 144 14.59 -2.92 19.27
CA PRO A 144 16.00 -2.54 19.42
C PRO A 144 16.14 -1.02 19.41
N GLU A 145 16.84 -0.46 20.40
CA GLU A 145 16.98 1.00 20.57
C GLU A 145 17.48 1.69 19.28
N GLU A 146 18.33 1.00 18.53
CA GLU A 146 18.86 1.45 17.24
C GLU A 146 17.82 1.66 16.15
N GLU A 147 16.66 0.99 16.20
CA GLU A 147 15.56 1.12 15.22
C GLU A 147 14.50 2.14 15.70
N LYS A 148 14.56 2.60 16.95
CA LYS A 148 13.56 3.51 17.51
C LYS A 148 13.55 4.87 16.78
N TYR A 149 14.67 5.29 16.21
CA TYR A 149 14.80 6.61 15.59
C TYR A 149 15.14 6.57 14.09
N THR A 150 15.15 5.38 13.47
CA THR A 150 15.32 5.23 12.02
C THR A 150 14.06 5.70 11.30
N VAL A 151 14.21 6.10 10.03
CA VAL A 151 13.07 6.45 9.17
C VAL A 151 12.11 5.26 9.05
N SER A 152 12.63 4.08 8.70
CA SER A 152 11.85 2.83 8.61
C SER A 152 11.15 2.47 9.92
N GLY A 153 11.81 2.61 11.07
CA GLY A 153 11.23 2.28 12.36
C GLY A 153 10.12 3.24 12.78
N LEU A 154 10.26 4.53 12.46
CA LEU A 154 9.19 5.52 12.67
C LEU A 154 7.98 5.25 11.79
N ILE A 155 8.23 4.97 10.51
CA ILE A 155 7.20 4.63 9.52
C ILE A 155 6.48 3.34 9.92
N GLU A 156 7.20 2.26 10.22
CA GLU A 156 6.62 0.97 10.62
C GLU A 156 5.68 1.10 11.82
N ARG A 157 6.05 1.92 12.81
CA ARG A 157 5.20 2.15 14.00
C ARG A 157 3.97 2.98 13.70
N ALA A 158 4.09 4.03 12.90
CA ALA A 158 2.97 4.88 12.53
C ALA A 158 2.02 4.18 11.53
N SER A 159 2.56 3.35 10.64
CA SER A 159 1.85 2.76 9.51
C SER A 159 1.24 1.38 9.81
N LYS A 160 1.23 0.91 11.06
CA LYS A 160 0.61 -0.38 11.45
C LYS A 160 -0.82 -0.59 10.91
N ASN A 161 -1.60 0.50 10.84
CA ASN A 161 -2.98 0.49 10.35
C ASN A 161 -3.16 1.28 9.04
N ALA A 162 -2.07 1.66 8.36
CA ALA A 162 -2.12 2.39 7.10
C ALA A 162 -2.83 1.56 6.01
N GLY A 163 -3.57 2.23 5.12
CA GLY A 163 -4.29 1.56 4.03
C GLY A 163 -5.55 0.79 4.45
N GLN A 164 -5.93 0.81 5.74
CA GLN A 164 -7.12 0.12 6.24
C GLN A 164 -8.39 1.00 6.22
N ALA A 165 -8.25 2.32 6.06
CA ALA A 165 -9.40 3.22 5.98
C ALA A 165 -10.06 3.15 4.60
N LEU A 166 -11.40 3.31 4.56
CA LEU A 166 -12.23 3.19 3.35
C LEU A 166 -11.82 4.07 2.15
N ASP A 167 -11.13 5.18 2.40
CA ASP A 167 -10.67 6.13 1.37
C ASP A 167 -9.13 6.19 1.27
N ASP A 168 -8.41 5.27 1.93
CA ASP A 168 -6.96 5.16 1.82
C ASP A 168 -6.58 4.29 0.61
N PRO A 169 -5.52 4.66 -0.12
CA PRO A 169 -4.93 3.78 -1.13
C PRO A 169 -4.32 2.54 -0.48
N GLU A 170 -4.11 1.49 -1.27
CA GLU A 170 -3.29 0.35 -0.84
C GLU A 170 -1.85 0.84 -0.58
N ILE A 171 -1.25 0.39 0.52
CA ILE A 171 0.12 0.74 0.90
C ILE A 171 1.02 -0.47 0.73
N THR A 172 2.05 -0.29 -0.08
CA THR A 172 3.13 -1.25 -0.38
C THR A 172 4.44 -0.74 0.18
N GLU A 173 5.43 -1.61 0.37
CA GLU A 173 6.71 -1.25 1.00
C GLU A 173 6.53 -0.47 2.34
N GLY A 174 5.44 -0.67 3.08
CA GLY A 174 5.18 0.04 4.34
C GLY A 174 4.72 1.51 4.23
N ASP A 175 5.09 2.23 3.17
CA ASP A 175 4.83 3.68 2.98
C ASP A 175 4.59 4.13 1.53
N ILE A 176 4.60 3.21 0.54
CA ILE A 176 4.31 3.55 -0.85
C ILE A 176 2.85 3.29 -1.19
N ALA A 177 2.09 4.38 -1.40
CA ALA A 177 0.71 4.30 -1.85
C ALA A 177 0.59 3.92 -3.34
N VAL A 178 -0.32 3.01 -3.65
CA VAL A 178 -0.62 2.56 -5.03
C VAL A 178 -2.11 2.66 -5.34
N TYR A 179 -2.43 3.16 -6.54
CA TYR A 179 -3.74 2.98 -7.17
C TYR A 179 -3.58 1.92 -8.27
N THR A 180 -4.60 1.06 -8.47
CA THR A 180 -4.61 0.12 -9.60
C THR A 180 -4.42 0.90 -10.91
N GLY A 181 -3.33 0.60 -11.64
CA GLY A 181 -2.92 1.31 -12.87
C GLY A 181 -1.79 2.34 -12.67
N PHE A 182 -0.55 1.86 -12.90
CA PHE A 182 0.80 2.47 -12.96
C PHE A 182 1.07 3.96 -12.65
N GLN A 183 2.28 4.23 -12.12
CA GLN A 183 3.29 5.23 -12.56
C GLN A 183 4.21 5.60 -11.38
N ASN A 184 5.46 5.14 -11.42
CA ASN A 184 6.59 5.66 -10.65
C ASN A 184 7.42 6.60 -11.54
N ALA A 185 8.16 7.56 -10.98
CA ALA A 185 9.08 8.36 -11.80
C ALA A 185 10.45 7.69 -12.03
N ASP A 186 10.66 6.55 -11.38
CA ASP A 186 11.81 5.70 -11.59
C ASP A 186 11.40 4.21 -11.79
N PRO A 187 11.59 3.64 -13.00
CA PRO A 187 11.94 4.32 -14.24
C PRO A 187 10.66 4.95 -14.84
N CYS A 188 10.61 6.29 -14.95
CA CYS A 188 9.50 7.00 -15.61
C CYS A 188 9.46 6.65 -17.10
N THR A 189 8.79 5.53 -17.45
CA THR A 189 8.65 5.06 -18.83
C THR A 189 7.45 5.69 -19.55
N SER A 190 6.57 6.38 -18.82
CA SER A 190 5.37 7.04 -19.35
C SER A 190 5.45 8.57 -19.31
N ARG A 191 4.82 9.26 -20.26
CA ARG A 191 4.64 10.73 -20.17
C ARG A 191 3.76 11.07 -18.97
N GLY A 192 4.33 11.70 -17.95
CA GLY A 192 3.56 12.32 -16.86
C GLY A 192 3.97 11.97 -15.43
N CYS A 193 4.83 10.97 -15.21
CA CYS A 193 5.22 10.56 -13.85
C CYS A 193 6.10 11.55 -13.08
N LYS A 194 6.71 12.53 -13.77
CA LYS A 194 7.51 13.60 -13.14
C LYS A 194 6.69 14.88 -12.95
N TRP A 195 7.06 15.65 -11.94
CA TRP A 195 6.64 17.06 -11.83
C TRP A 195 7.26 17.89 -12.97
N PRO A 196 6.48 18.77 -13.62
CA PRO A 196 6.96 19.47 -14.79
C PRO A 196 8.01 20.53 -14.43
N ARG A 197 9.06 20.60 -15.25
CA ARG A 197 10.04 21.67 -15.19
C ARG A 197 9.49 22.92 -15.89
N ALA A 198 9.59 24.06 -15.24
CA ALA A 198 9.21 25.36 -15.76
C ALA A 198 10.31 25.97 -16.63
N ARG A 199 9.97 27.03 -17.38
CA ARG A 199 10.87 27.69 -18.33
C ARG A 199 12.07 28.37 -17.66
N ASP A 200 11.92 28.76 -16.40
CA ASP A 200 12.99 29.33 -15.55
C ASP A 200 13.98 28.26 -15.04
N GLY A 201 13.79 27.00 -15.44
CA GLY A 201 14.64 25.88 -15.04
C GLY A 201 14.28 25.27 -13.69
N LEU A 202 13.29 25.81 -12.97
CA LEU A 202 12.83 25.31 -11.67
C LEU A 202 11.70 24.28 -11.83
N VAL A 203 11.46 23.48 -10.79
CA VAL A 203 10.36 22.51 -10.74
C VAL A 203 9.45 22.90 -9.59
N TYR A 204 8.27 23.40 -9.92
CA TYR A 204 7.29 23.82 -8.93
C TYR A 204 6.38 22.64 -8.56
N VAL A 205 6.33 22.31 -7.26
CA VAL A 205 5.45 21.29 -6.71
C VAL A 205 4.41 21.99 -5.81
N PRO A 206 3.19 22.21 -6.30
CA PRO A 206 2.14 22.84 -5.49
C PRO A 206 1.76 21.92 -4.33
N TYR A 207 1.55 22.50 -3.14
CA TYR A 207 1.13 21.75 -1.96
C TYR A 207 0.03 22.45 -1.17
N TYR A 208 -0.75 21.66 -0.44
CA TYR A 208 -1.69 22.14 0.56
C TYR A 208 -1.54 21.33 1.86
N ILE A 209 -1.37 22.00 2.99
CA ILE A 209 -1.26 21.37 4.31
C ILE A 209 -2.61 21.49 5.02
N SER A 210 -3.23 20.33 5.29
CA SER A 210 -4.49 20.19 6.03
C SER A 210 -4.51 21.00 7.33
N ASN A 211 -5.68 21.46 7.74
CA ASN A 211 -5.88 22.17 9.00
C ASN A 211 -5.78 21.26 10.25
N GLN A 212 -5.59 19.96 10.07
CA GLN A 212 -5.41 18.98 11.16
C GLN A 212 -4.12 19.21 11.97
N TYR A 213 -3.10 19.83 11.38
CA TYR A 213 -1.81 20.06 12.01
C TYR A 213 -1.78 21.32 12.86
N SER A 214 -1.17 21.23 14.06
CA SER A 214 -0.85 22.38 14.90
C SER A 214 0.16 23.32 14.24
N SER A 215 0.29 24.55 14.74
CA SER A 215 1.26 25.52 14.22
C SER A 215 2.70 25.00 14.29
N ARG A 216 3.06 24.25 15.34
CA ARG A 216 4.38 23.64 15.50
C ARG A 216 4.63 22.53 14.48
N GLU A 217 3.66 21.63 14.31
CA GLU A 217 3.73 20.55 13.30
C GLU A 217 3.82 21.13 11.89
N ARG A 218 2.99 22.13 11.57
CA ARG A 218 3.02 22.86 10.29
C ARG A 218 4.37 23.48 10.03
N ALA A 219 4.98 24.15 11.01
CA ALA A 219 6.30 24.72 10.87
C ALA A 219 7.38 23.65 10.58
N THR A 220 7.27 22.46 11.15
CA THR A 220 8.16 21.33 10.86
C THR A 220 7.99 20.81 9.43
N ILE A 221 6.73 20.65 8.96
CA ILE A 221 6.43 20.27 7.58
C ILE A 221 6.98 21.32 6.59
N GLU A 222 6.77 22.60 6.87
CA GLU A 222 7.27 23.70 6.02
C GLU A 222 8.79 23.74 5.97
N ARG A 223 9.50 23.48 7.08
CA ARG A 223 10.97 23.33 7.06
C ARG A 223 11.42 22.16 6.18
N GLY A 224 10.72 21.02 6.22
CA GLY A 224 10.98 19.88 5.34
C GLY A 224 10.81 20.26 3.86
N LEU A 225 9.71 20.91 3.50
CA LEU A 225 9.45 21.41 2.14
C LEU A 225 10.52 22.40 1.66
N GLN A 226 10.92 23.34 2.53
CA GLN A 226 11.92 24.37 2.20
C GLN A 226 13.33 23.82 2.02
N SER A 227 13.68 22.71 2.69
CA SER A 227 15.02 22.11 2.62
C SER A 227 15.45 21.73 1.20
N PHE A 228 14.51 21.33 0.33
CA PHE A 228 14.80 20.98 -1.06
C PHE A 228 15.30 22.19 -1.87
N ALA A 229 14.84 23.40 -1.54
CA ALA A 229 15.18 24.59 -2.30
C ALA A 229 16.65 25.04 -2.10
N GLN A 230 17.30 24.56 -1.03
CA GLN A 230 18.68 24.91 -0.69
C GLN A 230 19.70 24.22 -1.61
N SER A 231 19.37 23.03 -2.11
CA SER A 231 20.33 22.18 -2.82
C SER A 231 19.79 21.62 -4.14
N THR A 232 18.56 21.94 -4.53
CA THR A 232 17.94 21.44 -5.77
C THR A 232 17.15 22.55 -6.47
N CYS A 233 16.68 22.28 -7.68
CA CYS A 233 15.75 23.14 -8.41
C CYS A 233 14.27 22.92 -8.04
N ILE A 234 13.98 22.02 -7.08
CA ILE A 234 12.61 21.78 -6.59
C ILE A 234 12.15 22.95 -5.73
N ARG A 235 10.93 23.42 -5.97
CA ARG A 235 10.29 24.50 -5.23
C ARG A 235 8.88 24.07 -4.82
N PHE A 236 8.73 23.65 -3.58
CA PHE A 236 7.42 23.44 -2.99
C PHE A 236 6.74 24.78 -2.75
N ARG A 237 5.58 25.00 -3.37
CA ARG A 237 4.83 26.26 -3.25
C ARG A 237 3.42 26.00 -2.76
N ARG A 238 2.89 26.89 -1.92
CA ARG A 238 1.49 26.82 -1.53
C ARG A 238 0.63 26.87 -2.77
N ARG A 239 -0.25 25.87 -2.91
CA ARG A 239 -1.18 25.75 -4.02
C ARG A 239 -2.13 26.95 -4.04
N THR A 240 -2.43 27.40 -5.25
CA THR A 240 -3.50 28.35 -5.55
C THR A 240 -4.60 27.66 -6.36
N ARG A 241 -4.37 27.43 -7.66
CA ARG A 241 -5.34 26.90 -8.62
C ARG A 241 -4.81 25.71 -9.42
N GLU A 242 -3.60 25.26 -9.14
CA GLU A 242 -2.94 24.18 -9.85
C GLU A 242 -3.77 22.89 -9.73
N ARG A 243 -3.94 22.20 -10.85
CA ARG A 243 -4.69 20.94 -10.94
C ARG A 243 -3.98 19.82 -10.19
N ASP A 244 -2.67 19.73 -10.38
CA ASP A 244 -1.85 18.68 -9.80
C ASP A 244 -1.11 19.23 -8.58
N TYR A 245 -1.27 18.59 -7.42
CA TYR A 245 -0.68 19.06 -6.17
C TYR A 245 -0.61 17.96 -5.12
N VAL A 246 0.29 18.14 -4.15
CA VAL A 246 0.40 17.29 -2.97
C VAL A 246 -0.50 17.83 -1.86
N HIS A 247 -1.44 17.01 -1.39
CA HIS A 247 -2.29 17.31 -0.23
C HIS A 247 -1.75 16.58 1.00
N ILE A 248 -1.07 17.32 1.87
CA ILE A 248 -0.48 16.79 3.10
C ILE A 248 -1.57 16.69 4.16
N GLN A 249 -1.91 15.45 4.57
CA GLN A 249 -2.97 15.13 5.52
C GLN A 249 -2.48 14.23 6.65
N SER A 250 -3.09 14.34 7.81
CA SER A 250 -2.86 13.37 8.89
C SER A 250 -3.83 12.20 8.68
N ARG A 251 -3.37 11.16 8.00
CA ARG A 251 -4.05 9.86 7.91
C ARG A 251 -3.28 8.81 8.71
N SER A 252 -3.73 7.57 8.69
CA SER A 252 -3.03 6.49 9.37
C SER A 252 -1.72 6.21 8.64
N GLY A 253 -0.60 6.38 9.34
CA GLY A 253 0.74 6.12 8.82
C GLY A 253 1.43 7.27 8.08
N CYS A 254 2.68 7.00 7.74
CA CYS A 254 3.50 7.83 6.87
C CYS A 254 3.52 7.16 5.51
N TRP A 255 3.07 7.87 4.47
CA TRP A 255 3.09 7.31 3.13
C TRP A 255 2.90 8.38 2.06
N SER A 256 3.35 8.06 0.84
CA SER A 256 3.25 8.91 -0.32
C SER A 256 3.13 8.08 -1.60
N PHE A 257 2.68 8.72 -2.67
CA PHE A 257 2.77 8.10 -4.00
C PHE A 257 4.16 8.32 -4.57
N VAL A 258 4.65 7.37 -5.38
CA VAL A 258 5.90 7.54 -6.12
C VAL A 258 5.67 8.40 -7.36
N GLY A 259 6.11 9.66 -7.33
CA GLY A 259 6.04 10.62 -8.43
C GLY A 259 4.71 11.36 -8.54
N ARG A 260 4.53 12.08 -9.66
CA ARG A 260 3.30 12.84 -9.95
C ARG A 260 2.21 11.90 -10.49
N ARG A 261 1.05 11.90 -9.83
CA ARG A 261 -0.13 11.08 -10.21
C ARG A 261 -1.13 11.81 -11.09
N GLY A 262 -1.12 13.15 -11.04
CA GLY A 262 -2.13 14.01 -11.65
C GLY A 262 -3.36 14.21 -10.76
N GLY A 263 -3.89 15.43 -10.72
CA GLY A 263 -4.91 15.82 -9.75
C GLY A 263 -4.37 15.98 -8.32
N GLU A 264 -5.27 15.91 -7.34
CA GLU A 264 -4.87 15.81 -5.93
C GLU A 264 -4.20 14.46 -5.68
N GLN A 265 -2.99 14.47 -5.12
CA GLN A 265 -2.38 13.26 -4.55
C GLN A 265 -2.10 13.49 -3.06
N ILE A 266 -2.54 12.54 -2.24
CA ILE A 266 -2.37 12.62 -0.79
C ILE A 266 -0.95 12.19 -0.43
N LEU A 267 -0.36 12.90 0.52
CA LEU A 267 0.83 12.48 1.25
C LEU A 267 0.41 12.45 2.73
N SER A 268 0.45 11.27 3.34
CA SER A 268 0.09 11.10 4.73
C SER A 268 1.30 11.36 5.63
N LEU A 269 1.14 12.27 6.57
CA LEU A 269 2.01 12.39 7.72
C LEU A 269 1.14 12.31 8.96
N ASP A 270 1.01 11.12 9.54
CA ASP A 270 0.34 10.97 10.83
C ASP A 270 0.99 11.89 11.86
N ARG A 271 0.17 12.69 12.53
CA ARG A 271 0.60 13.55 13.65
C ARG A 271 1.23 12.73 14.77
N ARG A 272 0.88 11.45 14.88
CA ARG A 272 1.44 10.49 15.84
C ARG A 272 2.54 9.65 15.17
N GLY A 273 3.67 10.26 14.85
CA GLY A 273 4.88 9.52 14.48
C GLY A 273 5.56 9.90 13.16
N CYS A 274 4.93 10.73 12.32
CA CYS A 274 5.50 11.07 10.99
C CYS A 274 6.05 12.50 10.89
N VAL A 275 5.75 13.40 11.85
CA VAL A 275 6.13 14.82 11.76
C VAL A 275 7.57 15.06 12.23
N TYR A 276 8.51 14.35 11.61
CA TYR A 276 9.96 14.46 11.81
C TYR A 276 10.63 14.89 10.51
N HIS A 277 11.72 15.66 10.60
CA HIS A 277 12.37 16.23 9.43
C HIS A 277 12.79 15.17 8.39
N MET A 278 13.41 14.07 8.84
CA MET A 278 13.82 12.98 7.95
C MET A 278 12.63 12.26 7.29
N VAL A 279 11.56 12.00 8.04
CA VAL A 279 10.35 11.34 7.50
C VAL A 279 9.67 12.25 6.47
N ILE A 280 9.56 13.55 6.75
CA ILE A 280 9.01 14.52 5.79
C ILE A 280 9.83 14.54 4.50
N GLN A 281 11.17 14.55 4.58
CA GLN A 281 12.01 14.48 3.38
C GLN A 281 11.85 13.17 2.62
N HIS A 282 11.75 12.05 3.34
CA HIS A 282 11.51 10.72 2.77
C HIS A 282 10.21 10.68 1.95
N GLU A 283 9.08 11.08 2.54
CA GLU A 283 7.78 11.07 1.84
C GLU A 283 7.72 12.05 0.66
N LEU A 284 8.46 13.16 0.75
CA LEU A 284 8.60 14.12 -0.35
C LEU A 284 9.48 13.57 -1.47
N LEU A 285 10.52 12.78 -1.18
CA LEU A 285 11.30 12.07 -2.18
C LEU A 285 10.45 11.02 -2.91
N HIS A 286 9.58 10.29 -2.21
CA HIS A 286 8.56 9.48 -2.87
C HIS A 286 7.69 10.33 -3.80
N ALA A 287 7.14 11.45 -3.34
CA ALA A 287 6.32 12.33 -4.20
C ALA A 287 7.08 12.88 -5.43
N LEU A 288 8.41 12.96 -5.37
CA LEU A 288 9.30 13.32 -6.48
C LEU A 288 9.67 12.12 -7.38
N GLY A 289 9.40 10.90 -6.93
CA GLY A 289 9.50 9.70 -7.73
C GLY A 289 10.63 8.75 -7.38
N PHE A 290 11.20 8.87 -6.18
CA PHE A 290 12.23 7.97 -5.68
C PHE A 290 11.61 6.80 -4.91
N ASN A 291 12.16 5.60 -5.12
CA ASN A 291 11.86 4.42 -4.32
C ASN A 291 12.94 4.24 -3.25
N HIS A 292 12.78 3.21 -2.43
CA HIS A 292 13.78 2.87 -1.42
C HIS A 292 15.13 2.42 -1.98
N GLU A 293 16.19 2.74 -1.23
CA GLU A 293 17.57 2.40 -1.62
C GLU A 293 17.79 0.88 -1.65
N GLN A 294 17.26 0.13 -0.67
CA GLN A 294 17.40 -1.33 -0.61
C GLN A 294 16.61 -2.09 -1.68
N CYS A 295 15.75 -1.40 -2.43
CA CYS A 295 14.99 -1.96 -3.54
C CYS A 295 15.70 -1.75 -4.90
N ARG A 296 16.86 -1.09 -4.94
CA ARG A 296 17.63 -0.89 -6.18
C ARG A 296 17.95 -2.19 -6.90
N SER A 297 18.06 -2.09 -8.23
CA SER A 297 18.41 -3.21 -9.12
C SER A 297 19.77 -3.83 -8.80
N ASP A 298 20.73 -3.05 -8.29
CA ASP A 298 22.10 -3.46 -7.93
C ASP A 298 22.31 -3.75 -6.44
N ARG A 299 21.25 -3.71 -5.60
CA ARG A 299 21.37 -3.80 -4.13
C ARG A 299 22.08 -5.05 -3.62
N ASP A 300 22.01 -6.19 -4.33
CA ASP A 300 22.67 -7.44 -3.93
C ASP A 300 24.21 -7.36 -3.96
N GLN A 301 24.79 -6.30 -4.53
CA GLN A 301 26.23 -6.02 -4.46
C GLN A 301 26.62 -5.29 -3.16
N HIS A 302 25.63 -4.81 -2.40
CA HIS A 302 25.83 -3.87 -1.30
C HIS A 302 25.19 -4.33 0.01
N VAL A 303 24.06 -5.05 -0.05
CA VAL A 303 23.37 -5.59 1.11
C VAL A 303 22.91 -7.02 0.85
N TYR A 304 22.92 -7.82 1.91
CA TYR A 304 22.25 -9.11 1.95
C TYR A 304 20.92 -8.99 2.69
N ILE A 305 19.86 -9.58 2.14
CA ILE A 305 18.53 -9.63 2.78
C ILE A 305 18.30 -10.99 3.42
N TYR A 306 18.11 -10.99 4.73
CA TYR A 306 17.76 -12.17 5.50
C TYR A 306 16.24 -12.36 5.49
N TYR A 307 15.71 -12.93 4.39
CA TYR A 307 14.27 -13.13 4.22
C TYR A 307 13.61 -13.94 5.35
N GLN A 308 14.35 -14.88 5.94
CA GLN A 308 13.88 -15.67 7.09
C GLN A 308 13.61 -14.84 8.36
N ASN A 309 14.17 -13.62 8.45
CA ASN A 309 13.98 -12.72 9.58
C ASN A 309 12.83 -11.74 9.34
N ILE A 310 12.24 -11.69 8.15
CA ILE A 310 11.18 -10.72 7.80
C ILE A 310 9.82 -11.24 8.30
N VAL A 311 8.96 -10.32 8.78
CA VAL A 311 7.55 -10.61 9.12
C VAL A 311 6.86 -11.25 7.91
N ARG A 312 6.24 -12.40 8.14
CA ARG A 312 5.58 -13.16 7.07
C ARG A 312 4.55 -12.30 6.35
N GLY A 313 4.58 -12.34 5.02
CA GLY A 313 3.73 -11.54 4.16
C GLY A 313 4.28 -10.16 3.83
N LEU A 314 5.37 -9.68 4.47
CA LEU A 314 5.99 -8.37 4.20
C LEU A 314 7.28 -8.44 3.35
N ALA A 315 7.65 -9.64 2.87
CA ALA A 315 8.84 -9.82 2.02
C ALA A 315 8.80 -8.96 0.74
N TYR A 316 7.62 -8.56 0.28
CA TYR A 316 7.46 -7.69 -0.88
C TYR A 316 8.12 -6.31 -0.69
N ALA A 317 8.27 -5.83 0.55
CA ALA A 317 8.92 -4.56 0.88
C ALA A 317 10.44 -4.57 0.62
N PHE A 318 11.01 -5.72 0.30
CA PHE A 318 12.43 -5.93 0.03
C PHE A 318 12.68 -6.42 -1.41
N ASN A 319 11.64 -6.42 -2.25
CA ASN A 319 11.78 -6.82 -3.64
C ASN A 319 12.61 -5.81 -4.40
N LYS A 320 13.58 -6.30 -5.19
CA LYS A 320 14.27 -5.45 -6.15
C LYS A 320 13.28 -4.95 -7.20
N ILE A 321 13.42 -3.69 -7.56
CA ILE A 321 12.74 -3.06 -8.69
C ILE A 321 13.78 -2.68 -9.74
N ASN A 322 13.35 -2.61 -11.00
CA ASN A 322 14.23 -2.20 -12.09
C ASN A 322 14.44 -0.68 -12.07
N THR A 323 15.34 -0.20 -11.23
CA THR A 323 15.63 1.23 -11.05
C THR A 323 16.53 1.80 -12.15
N ASN A 324 16.24 3.03 -12.58
CA ASN A 324 17.22 3.94 -13.14
C ASN A 324 18.02 4.57 -12.00
N ASN A 325 19.20 4.02 -11.75
CA ASN A 325 20.10 4.44 -10.68
C ASN A 325 20.70 5.84 -10.89
N LEU A 326 20.37 6.54 -11.99
CA LEU A 326 20.81 7.88 -12.36
C LEU A 326 22.34 8.05 -12.30
N GLY A 327 23.09 6.97 -12.54
CA GLY A 327 24.56 6.95 -12.48
C GLY A 327 25.14 7.29 -11.10
N THR A 328 24.39 7.12 -10.02
CA THR A 328 24.91 7.29 -8.65
C THR A 328 25.23 5.94 -8.01
N PRO A 329 26.27 5.86 -7.15
CA PRO A 329 26.53 4.67 -6.36
C PRO A 329 25.37 4.35 -5.40
N TYR A 330 25.39 3.15 -4.85
CA TYR A 330 24.52 2.77 -3.73
C TYR A 330 24.90 3.57 -2.48
N ASP A 331 23.91 4.08 -1.77
CA ASP A 331 24.11 4.97 -0.62
C ASP A 331 23.48 4.43 0.67
N TYR A 332 24.30 3.80 1.50
CA TYR A 332 23.90 3.32 2.83
C TYR A 332 23.37 4.43 3.76
N GLY A 333 23.79 5.69 3.52
CA GLY A 333 23.39 6.86 4.29
C GLY A 333 22.18 7.60 3.71
N SER A 334 21.54 7.06 2.66
CA SER A 334 20.34 7.64 2.06
C SER A 334 19.20 7.70 3.08
N VAL A 335 18.43 8.79 3.05
CA VAL A 335 17.17 8.89 3.82
C VAL A 335 16.10 7.92 3.32
N MET A 336 16.28 7.33 2.13
CA MET A 336 15.44 6.30 1.52
C MET A 336 15.88 4.88 1.84
N HIS A 337 16.93 4.67 2.65
CA HIS A 337 17.39 3.34 3.02
C HIS A 337 16.75 2.87 4.33
N TYR A 338 16.18 1.66 4.34
CA TYR A 338 15.68 1.05 5.57
C TYR A 338 16.78 0.78 6.61
N GLY A 339 16.36 0.79 7.88
CA GLY A 339 17.15 0.31 9.01
C GLY A 339 17.39 -1.19 8.96
N ARG A 340 18.37 -1.62 9.76
CA ARG A 340 18.84 -3.01 9.83
C ARG A 340 17.74 -3.99 10.26
N TYR A 341 16.78 -3.54 11.06
CA TYR A 341 15.75 -4.37 11.66
C TYR A 341 14.35 -4.11 11.09
N ALA A 342 14.26 -3.35 9.99
CA ALA A 342 12.98 -3.04 9.35
C ALA A 342 12.17 -4.32 9.11
N PHE A 343 10.92 -4.34 9.54
CA PHE A 343 10.00 -5.47 9.41
C PHE A 343 10.52 -6.80 9.97
N SER A 344 11.34 -6.77 11.03
CA SER A 344 11.87 -8.00 11.66
C SER A 344 10.81 -8.77 12.46
N ALA A 345 10.68 -10.06 12.17
CA ALA A 345 9.81 -10.99 12.89
C ALA A 345 10.39 -11.42 14.24
N ASN A 346 11.72 -11.51 14.32
CA ASN A 346 12.45 -12.25 15.35
C ASN A 346 13.58 -11.44 16.01
N ARG A 347 13.58 -10.11 15.83
CA ARG A 347 14.61 -9.16 16.33
C ARG A 347 16.01 -9.37 15.74
N GLN A 348 16.14 -10.22 14.73
CA GLN A 348 17.38 -10.37 13.99
C GLN A 348 17.40 -9.40 12.78
N PRO A 349 18.59 -9.01 12.30
CA PRO A 349 18.72 -8.13 11.13
C PRO A 349 17.99 -8.70 9.91
N THR A 350 17.19 -7.87 9.24
CA THR A 350 16.60 -8.18 7.93
C THR A 350 17.51 -7.72 6.79
N ILE A 351 18.30 -6.66 7.01
CA ILE A 351 19.25 -6.10 6.05
C ILE A 351 20.65 -6.06 6.68
N VAL A 352 21.65 -6.63 6.01
CA VAL A 352 23.05 -6.56 6.46
C VAL A 352 23.92 -6.04 5.32
N PRO A 353 24.67 -4.93 5.51
CA PRO A 353 25.62 -4.46 4.52
C PRO A 353 26.74 -5.47 4.24
N ILE A 354 27.18 -5.52 2.99
CA ILE A 354 28.31 -6.33 2.52
C ILE A 354 29.28 -5.44 1.72
N PRO A 355 30.59 -5.76 1.72
CA PRO A 355 31.24 -6.84 2.48
C PRO A 355 31.40 -6.52 3.97
N ASN A 356 31.25 -5.26 4.38
CA ASN A 356 31.41 -4.84 5.77
C ASN A 356 30.07 -4.73 6.49
N ALA A 357 29.73 -5.74 7.31
CA ALA A 357 28.51 -5.79 8.10
C ALA A 357 28.38 -4.68 9.16
N ASN A 358 29.43 -3.89 9.45
CA ASN A 358 29.41 -2.82 10.44
C ASN A 358 29.00 -1.45 9.85
N VAL A 359 28.80 -1.36 8.54
CA VAL A 359 28.28 -0.13 7.91
C VAL A 359 26.92 0.21 8.51
N GLN A 360 26.71 1.49 8.84
CA GLN A 360 25.46 1.99 9.39
C GLN A 360 24.46 2.25 8.25
N ILE A 361 23.21 1.81 8.45
CA ILE A 361 22.09 2.00 7.53
C ILE A 361 20.85 2.48 8.30
N GLY A 362 19.98 3.25 7.65
CA GLY A 362 18.73 3.74 8.22
C GLY A 362 18.85 4.82 9.31
N ARG A 363 20.06 5.33 9.57
CA ARG A 363 20.33 6.37 10.58
C ARG A 363 20.32 7.81 10.04
N ALA A 364 19.85 8.01 8.82
CA ALA A 364 19.80 9.32 8.18
C ALA A 364 18.83 10.26 8.92
N THR A 365 19.30 11.44 9.28
CA THR A 365 18.49 12.52 9.87
C THR A 365 18.07 13.58 8.85
N GLN A 366 18.61 13.49 7.64
CA GLN A 366 18.30 14.34 6.48
C GLN A 366 18.73 13.65 5.18
N MET A 367 18.33 14.20 4.03
CA MET A 367 18.82 13.80 2.71
C MET A 367 20.36 13.78 2.65
N SER A 368 20.89 12.72 2.09
CA SER A 368 22.32 12.59 1.81
C SER A 368 22.73 13.43 0.58
N ARG A 369 24.04 13.50 0.34
CA ARG A 369 24.56 14.07 -0.92
C ARG A 369 24.06 13.31 -2.15
N MET A 370 23.90 11.99 -2.07
CA MET A 370 23.43 11.18 -3.20
C MET A 370 21.93 11.34 -3.42
N ASP A 371 21.13 11.48 -2.36
CA ASP A 371 19.69 11.82 -2.47
C ASP A 371 19.51 13.13 -3.26
N ILE A 372 20.24 14.17 -2.86
CA ILE A 372 20.23 15.49 -3.52
C ILE A 372 20.68 15.37 -4.98
N LEU A 373 21.79 14.67 -5.25
CA LEU A 373 22.32 14.49 -6.59
C LEU A 373 21.33 13.76 -7.51
N ARG A 374 20.62 12.75 -6.98
CA ARG A 374 19.58 12.04 -7.73
C ARG A 374 18.41 12.95 -8.07
N VAL A 375 17.95 13.79 -7.14
CA VAL A 375 16.93 14.81 -7.42
C VAL A 375 17.42 15.75 -8.54
N GLN A 376 18.64 16.26 -8.43
CA GLN A 376 19.23 17.15 -9.43
C GLN A 376 19.29 16.51 -10.82
N ARG A 377 19.75 15.26 -10.91
CA ARG A 377 19.85 14.51 -12.17
C ARG A 377 18.49 14.18 -12.75
N LEU A 378 17.55 13.71 -11.92
CA LEU A 378 16.21 13.32 -12.37
C LEU A 378 15.44 14.50 -12.99
N TYR A 379 15.60 15.68 -12.42
CA TYR A 379 14.92 16.91 -12.81
C TYR A 379 15.77 17.87 -13.66
N GLY A 380 17.02 17.51 -13.95
CA GLY A 380 17.94 18.30 -14.78
C GLY A 380 18.25 19.67 -14.19
N CYS A 381 18.40 19.78 -12.87
CA CYS A 381 18.72 21.04 -12.22
C CYS A 381 20.04 21.59 -12.77
N SER A 382 20.03 22.85 -13.21
CA SER A 382 21.25 23.56 -13.57
C SER A 382 22.04 23.83 -12.29
N MET A 383 23.29 23.37 -12.24
CA MET A 383 24.22 23.70 -11.14
C MET A 383 24.64 25.15 -11.22
#